data_AF-A0A966YZP0-F1
#
_entry.id   AF-A0A966YZP0-F1
#
_cell.length_a   1.000
_cell.length_b   1.000
_cell.length_c   1.000
_cell.angle_alpha   90.00
_cell.angle_beta   90.00
_cell.angle_gamma   90.00
#
_symmetry.space_group_name_H-M   'P 1'
#
loop_
_entity.id
_entity.type
_entity.pdbx_description
1 polymer ?
#
loop_
_entity_poly.entity_id
_entity_poly.type
_entity_poly.pdbx_seq_one_letter_code
_entity_poly.pdbx_strand_id
1 'polypeptide(L)'
;MFRTNISRALFFVAGTVVFYSPLKAAEQAPAAVQVERGRQLFHKTFKSYSCATCHSIEGTGTAVGPNLKTLGSVVGPRGLYTTIMMSVTCYVQEYQLANGNTFRGIEKAKAGGTMEVWDLTKTPAELRKFRESEVTMKPNTTWKHPPTGMGLADQELADIVAYVKAVFTGTPKEVTVEELH
;
A
#
# COMPACT_ATOMS: atom_id res chain seq x y z
N MET A 1 -19.40 85.00 -17.86
CA MET A 1 -18.81 83.97 -18.74
C MET A 1 -17.58 83.44 -18.00
N PHE A 2 -17.46 82.21 -17.51
CA PHE A 2 -17.85 80.89 -18.02
C PHE A 2 -18.19 79.92 -16.87
N ARG A 3 -19.14 79.02 -17.13
CA ARG A 3 -19.44 77.78 -16.39
C ARG A 3 -18.38 76.73 -16.69
N THR A 4 -18.06 75.87 -15.73
CA THR A 4 -17.90 74.41 -15.99
C THR A 4 -18.00 73.57 -14.71
N ASN A 5 -18.96 72.64 -14.74
CA ASN A 5 -19.12 71.50 -13.83
C ASN A 5 -17.99 70.48 -14.05
N ILE A 6 -17.52 69.82 -12.99
CA ILE A 6 -16.89 68.49 -13.10
C ILE A 6 -17.37 67.62 -11.94
N SER A 7 -18.26 66.69 -12.29
CA SER A 7 -18.70 65.56 -11.47
C SER A 7 -17.52 64.60 -11.22
N ARG A 8 -17.38 64.05 -10.01
CA ARG A 8 -16.43 62.96 -9.75
C ARG A 8 -17.08 61.79 -9.01
N ALA A 9 -17.20 60.72 -9.80
CA ALA A 9 -17.50 59.32 -9.57
C ALA A 9 -17.39 58.78 -8.13
N LEU A 10 -18.46 58.10 -7.71
CA LEU A 10 -18.47 57.11 -6.63
C LEU A 10 -17.81 55.82 -7.12
N PHE A 11 -16.67 55.44 -6.52
CA PHE A 11 -16.07 54.12 -6.69
C PHE A 11 -16.78 53.12 -5.76
N PHE A 12 -17.63 52.27 -6.31
CA PHE A 12 -18.11 51.08 -5.62
C PHE A 12 -17.03 49.99 -5.71
N VAL A 13 -16.29 49.77 -4.62
CA VAL A 13 -15.43 48.60 -4.45
C VAL A 13 -16.35 47.41 -4.12
N ALA A 14 -16.70 46.62 -5.13
CA ALA A 14 -17.37 45.35 -4.93
C ALA A 14 -16.38 44.35 -4.31
N GLY A 15 -16.38 44.24 -2.98
CA GLY A 15 -15.61 43.23 -2.26
C GLY A 15 -16.19 41.84 -2.52
N THR A 16 -15.46 41.00 -3.24
CA THR A 16 -15.77 39.57 -3.35
C THR A 16 -15.48 38.90 -2.01
N VAL A 17 -16.52 38.56 -1.25
CA VAL A 17 -16.40 37.70 -0.08
C VAL A 17 -16.10 36.29 -0.57
N VAL A 18 -14.86 35.85 -0.42
CA VAL A 18 -14.45 34.46 -0.67
C VAL A 18 -14.97 33.62 0.49
N PHE A 19 -16.06 32.89 0.28
CA PHE A 19 -16.54 31.89 1.22
C PHE A 19 -15.59 30.70 1.20
N TYR A 20 -14.66 30.63 2.16
CA TYR A 20 -13.92 29.41 2.45
C TYR A 20 -14.91 28.37 2.99
N SER A 21 -15.32 27.40 2.17
CA SER A 21 -16.21 26.32 2.61
C SER A 21 -15.47 25.37 3.58
N PRO A 22 -15.91 25.25 4.85
CA PRO A 22 -15.28 24.36 5.83
C PRO A 22 -15.61 22.87 5.65
N LEU A 23 -16.54 22.51 4.76
CA LEU A 23 -17.03 21.13 4.61
C LEU A 23 -15.91 20.11 4.34
N LYS A 24 -14.88 20.49 3.57
CA LYS A 24 -13.80 19.58 3.19
C LYS A 24 -12.93 19.14 4.39
N ALA A 25 -12.79 19.99 5.40
CA ALA A 25 -11.96 19.70 6.57
C ALA A 25 -12.64 18.76 7.57
N ALA A 26 -13.97 18.87 7.72
CA ALA A 26 -14.73 18.04 8.66
C ALA A 26 -14.87 16.58 8.19
N GLU A 27 -15.04 16.36 6.88
CA GLU A 27 -15.14 15.02 6.29
C GLU A 27 -13.79 14.28 6.26
N GLN A 28 -12.67 15.01 6.24
CA GLN A 28 -11.33 14.43 6.25
C GLN A 28 -10.86 14.00 7.64
N ALA A 29 -11.44 14.51 8.72
CA ALA A 29 -10.95 14.21 10.07
C ALA A 29 -11.12 12.72 10.46
N PRO A 30 -12.29 12.07 10.24
CA PRO A 30 -12.44 10.63 10.47
C PRO A 30 -11.51 9.78 9.58
N ALA A 31 -11.41 10.15 8.30
CA ALA A 31 -10.54 9.47 7.33
C ALA A 31 -9.06 9.55 7.73
N ALA A 32 -8.59 10.71 8.19
CA ALA A 32 -7.22 10.90 8.64
C ALA A 32 -6.89 10.04 9.87
N VAL A 33 -7.82 9.94 10.83
CA VAL A 33 -7.66 9.07 12.00
C VAL A 33 -7.60 7.60 11.58
N GLN A 34 -8.46 7.17 10.64
CA GLN A 34 -8.41 5.80 10.11
C GLN A 34 -7.09 5.50 9.40
N VAL A 35 -6.63 6.41 8.54
CA VAL A 35 -5.35 6.30 7.83
C VAL A 35 -4.18 6.16 8.80
N GLU A 36 -4.19 6.90 9.91
CA GLU A 36 -3.14 6.78 10.92
C GLU A 36 -3.18 5.41 11.63
N ARG A 37 -4.36 4.88 11.96
CA ARG A 37 -4.46 3.50 12.51
C ARG A 37 -3.89 2.46 11.53
N GLY A 38 -4.24 2.58 10.25
CA GLY A 38 -3.70 1.72 9.20
C GLY A 38 -2.18 1.84 9.04
N ARG A 39 -1.64 3.06 9.15
CA ARG A 39 -0.21 3.33 9.13
C ARG A 39 0.51 2.61 10.26
N GLN A 40 -0.04 2.66 11.47
CA GLN A 40 0.49 1.93 12.61
C GLN A 40 0.48 0.43 12.31
N LEU A 41 -0.67 -0.14 11.93
CA LEU A 41 -0.85 -1.55 11.59
C LEU A 41 0.14 -2.04 10.52
N PHE A 42 0.44 -1.21 9.54
CA PHE A 42 1.37 -1.54 8.48
C PHE A 42 2.82 -1.63 8.97
N HIS A 43 3.28 -0.63 9.74
CA HIS A 43 4.70 -0.47 10.08
C HIS A 43 5.13 -1.13 11.37
N LYS A 44 4.23 -1.30 12.34
CA LYS A 44 4.54 -1.97 13.60
C LYS A 44 4.16 -3.43 13.52
N THR A 45 4.91 -4.29 14.22
CA THR A 45 4.55 -5.70 14.33
C THR A 45 3.25 -5.82 15.13
N PHE A 46 2.22 -6.34 14.48
CA PHE A 46 0.96 -6.71 15.14
C PHE A 46 0.79 -8.22 15.05
N LYS A 47 0.44 -8.83 16.19
CA LYS A 47 0.24 -10.28 16.34
C LYS A 47 1.54 -11.05 16.02
N SER A 48 1.85 -11.27 14.75
CA SER A 48 3.01 -12.05 14.31
C SER A 48 4.03 -11.26 13.49
N TYR A 49 3.58 -10.37 12.60
CA TYR A 49 4.44 -9.68 11.63
C TYR A 49 3.95 -8.25 11.35
N SER A 50 4.83 -7.39 10.81
CA SER A 50 4.43 -6.11 10.23
C SER A 50 4.33 -6.25 8.70
N CYS A 51 3.44 -5.50 8.05
CA CYS A 51 3.42 -5.45 6.58
C CYS A 51 4.75 -4.89 6.02
N ALA A 52 5.35 -3.95 6.75
CA ALA A 52 6.64 -3.34 6.44
C ALA A 52 7.81 -4.34 6.45
N THR A 53 7.66 -5.52 7.07
CA THR A 53 8.66 -6.59 7.02
C THR A 53 8.95 -7.03 5.59
N CYS A 54 7.95 -6.97 4.69
CA CYS A 54 8.09 -7.40 3.30
C CYS A 54 7.80 -6.31 2.26
N HIS A 55 6.95 -5.33 2.59
CA HIS A 55 6.53 -4.29 1.64
C HIS A 55 7.03 -2.92 2.05
N SER A 56 7.51 -2.16 1.06
CA SER A 56 7.94 -0.78 1.28
C SER A 56 6.85 0.21 0.90
N ILE A 57 6.64 1.18 1.79
CA ILE A 57 5.72 2.31 1.60
C ILE A 57 6.31 3.53 2.30
N GLU A 58 6.16 4.72 1.72
CA GLU A 58 6.72 5.97 2.27
C GLU A 58 8.23 5.90 2.62
N GLY A 59 9.02 5.11 1.86
CA GLY A 59 10.45 4.94 2.10
C GLY A 59 10.82 4.09 3.32
N THR A 60 9.83 3.47 3.99
CA THR A 60 10.04 2.55 5.12
C THR A 60 9.70 1.12 4.70
N GLY A 61 10.29 0.12 5.37
CA GLY A 61 10.08 -1.30 5.09
C GLY A 61 11.09 -1.90 4.10
N THR A 62 10.79 -3.08 3.57
CA THR A 62 11.67 -3.80 2.61
C THR A 62 11.02 -3.97 1.24
N ALA A 63 11.82 -4.28 0.22
CA ALA A 63 11.35 -4.57 -1.13
C ALA A 63 11.40 -6.07 -1.45
N VAL A 64 10.88 -6.90 -0.53
CA VAL A 64 10.77 -8.35 -0.72
C VAL A 64 9.50 -8.68 -1.49
N GLY A 65 8.36 -8.15 -1.03
CA GLY A 65 7.08 -8.24 -1.70
C GLY A 65 6.94 -7.22 -2.83
N PRO A 66 5.96 -7.40 -3.74
CA PRO A 66 5.72 -6.47 -4.83
C PRO A 66 5.51 -5.02 -4.37
N ASN A 67 5.90 -4.07 -5.23
CA ASN A 67 5.63 -2.65 -5.00
C ASN A 67 4.12 -2.39 -4.97
N LEU A 68 3.64 -1.77 -3.89
CA LEU A 68 2.21 -1.56 -3.65
C LEU A 68 1.61 -0.39 -4.45
N LYS A 69 2.42 0.43 -5.13
CA LYS A 69 1.97 1.68 -5.77
C LYS A 69 0.84 1.46 -6.76
N THR A 70 1.01 0.54 -7.71
CA THR A 70 -0.01 0.30 -8.74
C THR A 70 -1.29 -0.23 -8.12
N LEU A 71 -1.18 -1.21 -7.22
CA LEU A 71 -2.33 -1.78 -6.51
C LEU A 71 -3.07 -0.72 -5.70
N GLY A 72 -2.36 0.05 -4.87
CA GLY A 72 -2.96 1.07 -4.01
C GLY A 72 -3.58 2.25 -4.75
N SER A 73 -3.01 2.63 -5.90
CA SER A 73 -3.50 3.74 -6.73
C SER A 73 -4.74 3.38 -7.56
N VAL A 74 -4.77 2.16 -8.11
CA VAL A 74 -5.74 1.79 -9.16
C VAL A 74 -6.88 0.95 -8.61
N VAL A 75 -6.59 0.03 -7.68
CA VAL A 75 -7.57 -0.97 -7.24
C VAL A 75 -8.45 -0.39 -6.12
N GLY A 76 -9.75 -0.70 -6.18
CA GLY A 76 -10.71 -0.35 -5.13
C GLY A 76 -10.48 -1.11 -3.81
N PRO A 77 -11.15 -0.71 -2.71
CA PRO A 77 -10.97 -1.34 -1.40
C PRO A 77 -11.11 -2.87 -1.41
N ARG A 78 -12.19 -3.40 -1.97
CA ARG A 78 -12.40 -4.85 -2.16
C ARG A 78 -11.26 -5.57 -2.87
N GLY A 79 -10.72 -4.98 -3.93
CA GLY A 79 -9.65 -5.63 -4.70
C GLY A 79 -8.32 -5.63 -3.93
N LEU A 80 -8.05 -4.58 -3.14
CA LEU A 80 -6.93 -4.57 -2.20
C LEU A 80 -7.12 -5.60 -1.09
N TYR A 81 -8.29 -5.67 -0.48
CA TYR A 81 -8.64 -6.70 0.50
C TYR A 81 -8.41 -8.11 -0.07
N THR A 82 -8.95 -8.37 -1.26
CA THR A 82 -8.79 -9.66 -1.94
C THR A 82 -7.31 -10.00 -2.14
N THR A 83 -6.49 -9.02 -2.53
CA THR A 83 -5.05 -9.18 -2.71
C THR A 83 -4.34 -9.47 -1.39
N ILE A 84 -4.70 -8.75 -0.33
CA ILE A 84 -4.17 -8.97 1.03
C ILE A 84 -4.51 -10.39 1.52
N MET A 85 -5.69 -10.90 1.16
CA MET A 85 -6.15 -12.22 1.59
C MET A 85 -5.76 -13.37 0.64
N MET A 86 -4.93 -13.11 -0.39
CA MET A 86 -4.51 -14.14 -1.35
C MET A 86 -3.74 -15.28 -0.68
N SER A 87 -4.19 -16.51 -0.93
CA SER A 87 -3.56 -17.74 -0.45
C SER A 87 -2.61 -18.38 -1.45
N VAL A 88 -2.49 -17.84 -2.67
CA VAL A 88 -1.56 -18.25 -3.73
C VAL A 88 -1.22 -17.06 -4.62
N THR A 89 0.03 -16.92 -5.07
CA THR A 89 0.46 -15.87 -6.02
C THR A 89 1.48 -16.44 -7.00
N CYS A 90 1.59 -15.86 -8.19
CA CYS A 90 2.66 -16.21 -9.14
C CYS A 90 4.05 -15.69 -8.72
N TYR A 91 4.11 -14.73 -7.79
CA TYR A 91 5.38 -14.18 -7.31
C TYR A 91 6.10 -15.11 -6.36
N VAL A 92 5.35 -15.92 -5.61
CA VAL A 92 5.92 -16.93 -4.72
C VAL A 92 6.01 -18.24 -5.48
N GLN A 93 7.22 -18.76 -5.60
CA GLN A 93 7.49 -20.05 -6.23
C GLN A 93 8.10 -21.01 -5.21
N GLU A 94 7.92 -22.32 -5.42
CA GLU A 94 8.72 -23.32 -4.73
C GLU A 94 9.99 -23.58 -5.54
N TYR A 95 11.13 -23.31 -4.92
CA TYR A 95 12.45 -23.55 -5.48
C TYR A 95 12.97 -24.88 -4.97
N GLN A 96 13.38 -25.76 -5.88
CA GLN A 96 14.02 -27.03 -5.57
C GLN A 96 15.49 -26.96 -5.94
N LEU A 97 16.35 -27.23 -4.97
CA LEU A 97 17.80 -27.23 -5.12
C LEU A 97 18.29 -28.60 -5.61
N ALA A 98 19.47 -28.64 -6.23
CA ALA A 98 20.09 -29.87 -6.72
C ALA A 98 20.27 -30.97 -5.64
N ASN A 99 20.36 -30.59 -4.36
CA ASN A 99 20.42 -31.53 -3.24
C ASN A 99 19.05 -32.07 -2.77
N GLY A 100 17.97 -31.71 -3.47
CA GLY A 100 16.59 -32.11 -3.17
C GLY A 100 15.85 -31.19 -2.21
N ASN A 101 16.54 -30.27 -1.51
CA ASN A 101 15.89 -29.35 -0.57
C ASN A 101 14.99 -28.37 -1.32
N THR A 102 13.82 -28.06 -0.72
CA THR A 102 12.89 -27.08 -1.26
C THR A 102 12.67 -25.92 -0.30
N PHE A 103 12.38 -24.74 -0.86
CA PHE A 103 11.97 -23.57 -0.09
C PHE A 103 11.02 -22.70 -0.93
N ARG A 104 10.24 -21.84 -0.26
CA ARG A 104 9.39 -20.87 -0.95
C ARG A 104 10.10 -19.53 -1.02
N GLY A 105 10.09 -18.91 -2.18
CA GLY A 105 10.81 -17.67 -2.39
C GLY A 105 10.15 -16.72 -3.39
N ILE A 106 10.69 -15.50 -3.46
CA ILE A 106 10.38 -14.53 -4.50
C ILE A 106 11.67 -14.22 -5.24
N GLU A 107 11.66 -14.35 -6.57
CA GLU A 107 12.80 -13.91 -7.39
C GLU A 107 12.98 -12.40 -7.26
N LYS A 108 14.17 -11.98 -6.84
CA LYS A 108 14.55 -10.58 -6.77
C LYS A 108 15.16 -10.13 -8.10
N ALA A 109 16.07 -10.93 -8.64
CA ALA A 109 16.81 -10.62 -9.85
C ALA A 109 17.42 -11.88 -10.46
N LYS A 110 17.65 -11.83 -11.78
CA LYS A 110 18.25 -12.90 -12.55
C LYS A 110 19.13 -12.31 -13.64
N ALA A 111 20.43 -12.57 -13.59
CA ALA A 111 21.40 -12.04 -14.54
C ALA A 111 22.68 -12.90 -14.59
N GLY A 112 23.24 -13.08 -15.79
CA GLY A 112 24.53 -13.74 -15.98
C GLY A 112 24.59 -15.18 -15.44
N GLY A 113 23.49 -15.93 -15.52
CA GLY A 113 23.43 -17.30 -14.99
C GLY A 113 23.29 -17.38 -13.46
N THR A 114 23.17 -16.24 -12.78
CA THR A 114 22.94 -16.14 -11.33
C THR A 114 21.52 -15.65 -11.07
N MET A 115 20.87 -16.29 -10.10
CA MET A 115 19.57 -15.86 -9.58
C MET A 115 19.69 -15.44 -8.12
N GLU A 116 19.03 -14.34 -7.77
CA GLU A 116 18.84 -13.87 -6.40
C GLU A 116 17.38 -14.10 -5.98
N VAL A 117 17.17 -14.78 -4.86
CA VAL A 117 15.84 -15.15 -4.36
C VAL A 117 15.71 -14.78 -2.89
N TRP A 118 14.62 -14.11 -2.54
CA TRP A 118 14.23 -13.91 -1.14
C TRP A 118 13.65 -15.21 -0.59
N ASP A 119 14.25 -15.76 0.46
CA ASP A 119 13.79 -16.97 1.15
C ASP A 119 12.70 -16.63 2.16
N LEU A 120 11.47 -17.04 1.86
CA LEU A 120 10.29 -16.78 2.70
C LEU A 120 10.09 -17.83 3.80
N THR A 121 11.01 -18.78 3.97
CA THR A 121 11.02 -19.67 5.13
C THR A 121 11.58 -18.98 6.38
N LYS A 122 12.15 -17.78 6.20
CA LYS A 122 12.72 -16.94 7.26
C LYS A 122 11.98 -15.62 7.34
N THR A 123 11.88 -15.09 8.56
CA THR A 123 11.30 -13.77 8.81
C THR A 123 12.25 -12.97 9.71
N PRO A 124 12.89 -11.89 9.22
CA PRO A 124 12.81 -11.33 7.86
C PRO A 124 13.32 -12.28 6.77
N ALA A 125 12.87 -12.09 5.53
CA ALA A 125 13.32 -12.91 4.41
C ALA A 125 14.82 -12.69 4.14
N GLU A 126 15.55 -13.77 3.89
CA GLU A 126 16.99 -13.70 3.58
C GLU A 126 17.23 -13.75 2.07
N LEU A 127 18.18 -12.96 1.58
CA LEU A 127 18.59 -13.02 0.18
C LEU A 127 19.55 -14.18 -0.05
N ARG A 128 19.15 -15.14 -0.88
CA ARG A 128 19.99 -16.27 -1.29
C ARG A 128 20.37 -16.12 -2.77
N LYS A 129 21.57 -16.59 -3.13
CA LYS A 129 22.07 -16.57 -4.50
C LYS A 129 22.37 -17.99 -4.96
N PHE A 130 22.02 -18.29 -6.21
CA PHE A 130 22.23 -19.60 -6.81
C PHE A 130 22.69 -19.46 -8.26
N ARG A 131 23.35 -20.49 -8.79
CA ARG A 131 23.43 -20.65 -10.24
C ARG A 131 22.07 -21.15 -10.73
N GLU A 132 21.61 -20.61 -11.85
CA GLU A 132 20.31 -21.00 -12.41
C GLU A 132 20.21 -22.51 -12.70
N SER A 133 21.33 -23.12 -13.11
CA SER A 133 21.40 -24.55 -13.39
C SER A 133 21.23 -25.44 -12.15
N GLU A 134 21.32 -24.88 -10.94
CA GLU A 134 21.24 -25.62 -9.67
C GLU A 134 19.84 -25.59 -9.05
N VAL A 135 18.90 -24.88 -9.69
CA VAL A 135 17.58 -24.62 -9.13
C VAL A 135 16.49 -24.83 -10.18
N THR A 136 15.47 -25.58 -9.81
CA THR A 136 14.22 -25.66 -10.57
C THR A 136 13.10 -24.97 -9.80
N MET A 137 12.09 -24.48 -10.51
CA MET A 137 10.95 -23.77 -9.94
C MET A 137 9.66 -24.48 -10.29
N LYS A 138 8.71 -24.48 -9.36
CA LYS A 138 7.32 -24.83 -9.63
C LYS A 138 6.37 -23.88 -8.91
N PRO A 139 5.12 -23.74 -9.39
CA PRO A 139 4.12 -22.91 -8.73
C PRO A 139 3.96 -23.26 -7.25
N ASN A 140 3.90 -22.24 -6.39
CA ASN A 140 3.53 -22.44 -5.00
C ASN A 140 2.04 -22.77 -4.87
N THR A 141 1.73 -23.79 -4.09
CA THR A 141 0.35 -24.19 -3.77
C THR A 141 0.02 -24.11 -2.28
N THR A 142 1.00 -23.80 -1.42
CA THR A 142 0.85 -23.93 0.04
C THR A 142 1.13 -22.65 0.83
N TRP A 143 2.06 -21.80 0.35
CA TRP A 143 2.35 -20.52 0.99
C TRP A 143 1.20 -19.54 0.80
N LYS A 144 0.77 -18.92 1.89
CA LYS A 144 -0.28 -17.89 1.94
C LYS A 144 0.35 -16.55 2.27
N HIS A 145 -0.21 -15.47 1.75
CA HIS A 145 0.19 -14.13 2.16
C HIS A 145 0.00 -13.99 3.68
N PRO A 146 1.03 -13.56 4.45
CA PRO A 146 1.00 -13.64 5.91
C PRO A 146 -0.23 -13.03 6.59
N PRO A 147 -0.82 -11.92 6.09
CA PRO A 147 -2.08 -11.38 6.65
C PRO A 147 -3.21 -12.41 6.79
N THR A 148 -3.34 -13.38 5.87
CA THR A 148 -4.38 -14.43 5.93
C THR A 148 -4.24 -15.32 7.18
N GLY A 149 -3.05 -15.43 7.77
CA GLY A 149 -2.78 -16.21 8.98
C GLY A 149 -2.63 -15.36 10.25
N MET A 150 -2.70 -14.04 10.15
CA MET A 150 -2.51 -13.13 11.28
C MET A 150 -3.78 -12.94 12.12
N GLY A 151 -4.95 -13.35 11.62
CA GLY A 151 -6.22 -13.19 12.34
C GLY A 151 -6.60 -11.72 12.53
N LEU A 152 -6.34 -10.88 11.54
CA LEU A 152 -6.77 -9.47 11.53
C LEU A 152 -8.30 -9.37 11.50
N ALA A 153 -8.86 -8.48 12.32
CA ALA A 153 -10.28 -8.15 12.26
C ALA A 153 -10.59 -7.33 11.00
N ASP A 154 -11.82 -7.36 10.51
CA ASP A 154 -12.19 -6.64 9.29
C ASP A 154 -11.97 -5.13 9.41
N GLN A 155 -12.15 -4.56 10.61
CA GLN A 155 -11.82 -3.16 10.86
C GLN A 155 -10.32 -2.87 10.75
N GLU A 156 -9.45 -3.78 11.21
CA GLU A 156 -8.00 -3.64 11.05
C GLU A 156 -7.61 -3.69 9.57
N LEU A 157 -8.27 -4.56 8.78
CA LEU A 157 -8.09 -4.63 7.34
C LEU A 157 -8.59 -3.36 6.62
N ALA A 158 -9.74 -2.82 7.03
CA ALA A 158 -10.26 -1.56 6.50
C ALA A 158 -9.29 -0.41 6.75
N ASP A 159 -8.74 -0.32 7.96
CA ASP A 159 -7.74 0.69 8.34
C ASP A 159 -6.47 0.55 7.47
N ILE A 160 -5.94 -0.66 7.29
CA ILE A 160 -4.78 -0.93 6.41
C ILE A 160 -5.08 -0.52 4.96
N VAL A 161 -6.25 -0.87 4.44
CA VAL A 161 -6.65 -0.52 3.07
C VAL A 161 -6.78 1.00 2.91
N ALA A 162 -7.40 1.70 3.86
CA ALA A 162 -7.50 3.15 3.86
C ALA A 162 -6.11 3.81 3.81
N TYR A 163 -5.18 3.33 4.64
CA TYR A 163 -3.81 3.81 4.66
C TYR A 163 -3.07 3.60 3.33
N VAL A 164 -3.07 2.36 2.80
CA VAL A 164 -2.42 2.05 1.52
C VAL A 164 -2.98 2.92 0.40
N LYS A 165 -4.30 3.10 0.35
CA LYS A 165 -4.92 3.97 -0.66
C LYS A 165 -4.51 5.42 -0.47
N ALA A 166 -4.59 5.96 0.74
CA ALA A 166 -4.26 7.36 1.00
C ALA A 166 -2.83 7.72 0.60
N VAL A 167 -1.86 6.84 0.85
CA VAL A 167 -0.46 7.06 0.44
C VAL A 167 -0.33 7.19 -1.08
N PHE A 168 -1.06 6.38 -1.84
CA PHE A 168 -0.87 6.29 -3.29
C PHE A 168 -1.83 7.16 -4.11
N THR A 169 -2.98 7.55 -3.56
CA THR A 169 -3.91 8.52 -4.16
C THR A 169 -3.62 9.96 -3.70
N GLY A 170 -2.87 10.14 -2.61
CA GLY A 170 -2.62 11.43 -1.98
C GLY A 170 -3.84 12.07 -1.30
N THR A 171 -4.96 11.34 -1.21
CA THR A 171 -6.20 11.83 -0.61
C THR A 171 -6.73 10.83 0.40
N PRO A 172 -6.76 11.16 1.70
CA PRO A 172 -7.44 10.34 2.71
C PRO A 172 -8.92 10.19 2.35
N LYS A 173 -9.39 8.94 2.31
CA LYS A 173 -10.80 8.59 2.18
C LYS A 173 -11.07 7.46 3.17
N GLU A 174 -12.19 7.58 3.88
CA GLU A 174 -12.66 6.51 4.75
C GLU A 174 -12.98 5.26 3.94
N VAL A 175 -12.63 4.10 4.49
CA VAL A 175 -12.94 2.78 3.95
C VAL A 175 -13.76 2.04 4.98
N THR A 176 -14.99 1.66 4.64
CA THR A 176 -15.85 0.90 5.54
C THR A 176 -15.58 -0.61 5.40
N VAL A 177 -16.04 -1.40 6.38
CA VAL A 177 -15.94 -2.87 6.31
C VAL A 177 -16.77 -3.42 5.14
N GLU A 178 -17.90 -2.79 4.83
CA GLU A 178 -18.76 -3.17 3.71
C GLU A 178 -18.06 -3.00 2.36
N GLU A 179 -17.18 -2.00 2.21
CA GLU A 179 -16.40 -1.80 0.98
C GLU A 179 -15.32 -2.90 0.76
N LEU A 180 -15.05 -3.73 1.76
CA LEU A 180 -14.13 -4.86 1.62
C LEU A 180 -14.78 -6.11 1.00
N HIS A 181 -16.12 -6.22 1.09
CA HIS A 181 -16.90 -7.43 0.78
C HIS A 181 -17.85 -7.28 -0.40
#